data_AF-A0A7W6WD23-F1
#
_entry.id   AF-A0A7W6WD23-F1
#
_cell.length_a   1.000
_cell.length_b   1.000
_cell.length_c   1.000
_cell.angle_alpha   90.00
_cell.angle_beta   90.00
_cell.angle_gamma   90.00
#
_symmetry.space_group_name_H-M   'P 1'
#
loop_
_entity.id
_entity.type
_entity.pdbx_description
1 polymer ?
#
loop_
_entity_poly.entity_id
_entity_poly.type
_entity_poly.pdbx_seq_one_letter_code
_entity_poly.pdbx_strand_id
1 'polypeptide(L)'
;MAHAAEPYMLDQWQSRSGSSISRDEFARSVERQEDLALSILSDCGSRIGRHLADMVNLFDPEIIVVGGEAVQFGDALLDPVRKTMEEFVFFTKPELVADWVPSSSARGAAALATQNIFDFERSPSG
;
A
#
# COMPACT_ATOMS: atom_id res chain seq x y z
N MET A 1 -11.78 12.27 -1.59
CA MET A 1 -11.22 11.57 -2.77
C MET A 1 -9.99 10.81 -2.30
N ALA A 2 -9.70 9.63 -2.86
CA ALA A 2 -8.50 8.87 -2.51
C ALA A 2 -7.28 9.46 -3.23
N HIS A 3 -6.56 10.36 -2.57
CA HIS A 3 -5.44 11.16 -3.11
C HIS A 3 -4.13 10.39 -3.34
N ALA A 4 -4.22 9.06 -3.42
CA ALA A 4 -3.11 8.13 -3.68
C ALA A 4 -3.58 6.85 -4.42
N ALA A 5 -4.84 6.81 -4.89
CA ALA A 5 -5.32 5.70 -5.69
C ALA A 5 -4.80 5.82 -7.13
N GLU A 6 -4.76 4.72 -7.87
CA GLU A 6 -4.26 4.74 -9.24
C GLU A 6 -4.99 5.72 -10.19
N PRO A 7 -6.34 5.87 -10.15
CA PRO A 7 -7.01 6.89 -10.96
C PRO A 7 -6.49 8.31 -10.67
N TYR A 8 -6.11 8.57 -9.41
CA TYR A 8 -5.47 9.83 -9.04
C TYR A 8 -4.06 9.95 -9.63
N MET A 9 -3.28 8.88 -9.70
CA MET A 9 -1.95 8.89 -10.35
C MET A 9 -2.06 9.22 -11.85
N LEU A 10 -3.04 8.63 -12.54
CA LEU A 10 -3.28 8.91 -13.97
C LEU A 10 -3.77 10.35 -14.20
N ASP A 11 -4.64 10.86 -13.33
CA ASP A 11 -5.07 12.27 -13.34
C ASP A 11 -3.88 13.21 -13.09
N GLN A 12 -2.99 12.89 -12.15
CA GLN A 12 -1.77 13.66 -11.91
C GLN A 12 -0.85 13.66 -13.13
N TRP A 13 -0.71 12.53 -13.81
CA TRP A 13 0.06 12.46 -15.05
C TRP A 13 -0.53 13.40 -16.10
N GLN A 14 -1.85 13.36 -16.31
CA GLN A 14 -2.52 14.22 -17.28
C GLN A 14 -2.37 15.70 -16.93
N SER A 15 -2.52 16.04 -15.66
CA SER A 15 -2.37 17.43 -15.19
C SER A 15 -0.96 17.99 -15.39
N ARG A 16 0.08 17.15 -15.27
CA ARG A 16 1.49 17.56 -15.35
C ARG A 16 2.08 17.46 -16.76
N SER A 17 1.66 16.49 -17.57
CA SER A 17 2.16 16.28 -18.94
C SER A 17 1.27 16.88 -20.03
N GLY A 18 0.01 17.20 -19.70
CA GLY A 18 -1.00 17.60 -20.68
C GLY A 18 -1.56 16.46 -21.54
N SER A 19 -1.13 15.22 -21.32
CA SER A 19 -1.55 14.03 -22.10
C SER A 19 -2.08 12.94 -21.19
N SER A 20 -3.15 12.24 -21.60
CA SER A 20 -3.64 11.06 -20.87
C SER A 20 -2.72 9.86 -21.08
N ILE A 21 -2.57 9.03 -20.04
CA ILE A 21 -1.80 7.78 -20.08
C ILE A 21 -2.68 6.61 -19.63
N SER A 22 -2.47 5.42 -20.18
CA SER A 22 -3.12 4.20 -19.70
C SER A 22 -2.43 3.66 -18.46
N ARG A 23 -3.11 2.82 -17.68
CA ARG A 23 -2.52 2.05 -16.57
C ARG A 23 -1.23 1.35 -16.99
N ASP A 24 -1.29 0.58 -18.08
CA ASP A 24 -0.17 -0.23 -18.55
C ASP A 24 1.02 0.62 -18.99
N GLU A 25 0.76 1.76 -19.66
CA GLU A 25 1.86 2.65 -20.06
C GLU A 25 2.44 3.38 -18.85
N PHE A 26 1.62 3.76 -17.86
CA PHE A 26 2.12 4.34 -16.61
C PHE A 26 3.03 3.37 -15.86
N ALA A 27 2.64 2.09 -15.77
CA ALA A 27 3.49 1.05 -15.20
C ALA A 27 4.82 0.91 -15.96
N ARG A 28 4.78 0.91 -17.30
CA ARG A 28 6.00 0.91 -18.13
C ARG A 28 6.87 2.16 -17.92
N SER A 29 6.28 3.33 -17.73
CA SER A 29 7.03 4.56 -17.40
C SER A 29 7.75 4.46 -16.06
N VAL A 30 7.16 3.79 -15.06
CA VAL A 30 7.81 3.49 -13.78
C VAL A 30 8.98 2.52 -13.98
N GLU A 31 8.79 1.44 -14.75
CA GLU A 31 9.85 0.48 -15.08
C GLU A 31 11.02 1.14 -15.82
N ARG A 32 10.74 2.13 -16.68
CA ARG A 32 11.73 2.93 -17.40
C ARG A 32 12.38 4.02 -16.54
N GLN A 33 12.01 4.15 -15.28
CA GLN A 33 12.50 5.18 -14.35
C GLN A 33 12.27 6.61 -14.87
N GLU A 34 11.12 6.86 -15.50
CA GLU A 34 10.77 8.20 -15.98
C GLU A 34 10.47 9.14 -14.79
N ASP A 35 11.15 10.28 -14.75
CA ASP A 35 11.07 11.25 -13.63
C ASP A 35 9.63 11.63 -13.27
N LEU A 36 8.76 11.81 -14.27
CA LEU A 36 7.37 12.19 -14.02
C LEU A 36 6.62 11.07 -13.27
N ALA A 37 6.75 9.82 -13.70
CA ALA A 37 6.09 8.68 -13.05
C ALA A 37 6.60 8.51 -11.61
N LEU A 38 7.92 8.56 -11.42
CA LEU A 38 8.55 8.44 -10.11
C LEU A 38 8.14 9.59 -9.18
N SER A 39 8.03 10.83 -9.69
CA SER A 39 7.57 11.97 -8.90
C SER A 39 6.13 11.79 -8.41
N ILE A 40 5.24 11.26 -9.26
CA ILE A 40 3.84 11.00 -8.91
C ILE A 40 3.75 9.91 -7.85
N LEU A 41 4.50 8.81 -8.00
CA LEU A 41 4.56 7.74 -7.00
C LEU A 41 5.15 8.24 -5.67
N SER A 42 6.20 9.06 -5.72
CA SER A 42 6.80 9.68 -4.54
C SER A 42 5.81 10.55 -3.77
N ASP A 43 5.05 11.40 -4.49
CA ASP A 43 4.00 12.23 -3.89
C ASP A 43 2.89 11.38 -3.26
N CYS A 44 2.45 10.33 -3.95
CA CYS A 44 1.41 9.42 -3.46
C CYS A 44 1.90 8.63 -2.24
N GLY A 45 3.09 8.05 -2.31
CA GLY A 45 3.69 7.27 -1.24
C GLY A 45 3.93 8.13 0.00
N SER A 46 4.36 9.39 -0.16
CA SER A 46 4.53 10.31 0.96
C SER A 46 3.21 10.58 1.70
N ARG A 47 2.11 10.74 0.96
CA ARG A 47 0.77 10.91 1.56
C ARG A 47 0.31 9.67 2.31
N ILE A 48 0.52 8.49 1.72
CA ILE A 48 0.23 7.21 2.39
C ILE A 48 1.05 7.10 3.67
N GLY A 49 2.37 7.36 3.60
CA GLY A 49 3.27 7.31 4.75
C GLY A 49 2.85 8.25 5.88
N ARG A 50 2.39 9.46 5.55
CA ARG A 50 1.87 10.41 6.55
C ARG A 50 0.68 9.85 7.33
N HIS A 51 -0.31 9.29 6.63
CA HIS A 51 -1.47 8.67 7.25
C HIS A 51 -1.11 7.38 8.00
N LEU A 52 -0.15 6.63 7.48
CA LEU A 52 0.33 5.41 8.12
C LEU A 52 1.02 5.72 9.45
N ALA A 53 1.80 6.80 9.54
CA ALA A 53 2.41 7.24 10.80
C ALA A 53 1.34 7.54 11.87
N ASP A 54 0.21 8.15 11.50
CA ASP A 54 -0.89 8.38 12.44
C ASP A 54 -1.47 7.05 12.97
N MET A 55 -1.58 6.03 12.11
CA MET A 55 -2.00 4.68 12.52
C MET A 55 -0.97 3.99 13.41
N VAL A 56 0.32 4.10 13.08
CA VAL A 56 1.40 3.53 13.89
C VAL A 56 1.42 4.16 15.28
N ASN A 57 1.32 5.49 15.36
CA ASN A 57 1.31 6.20 16.63
C ASN A 57 0.08 5.85 17.49
N LEU A 58 -1.03 5.41 16.88
CA LEU A 58 -2.25 5.04 17.59
C LEU A 58 -2.28 3.57 18.04
N PHE A 59 -1.81 2.66 17.18
CA PHE A 59 -1.98 1.21 17.38
C PHE A 59 -0.69 0.47 17.74
N ASP A 60 0.48 1.09 17.57
CA ASP A 60 1.80 0.50 17.81
C ASP A 60 1.95 -0.94 17.22
N PRO A 61 1.67 -1.14 15.92
CA PRO A 61 1.80 -2.45 15.31
C PRO A 61 3.27 -2.88 15.23
N GLU A 62 3.53 -4.19 15.28
CA GLU A 62 4.87 -4.72 15.02
C GLU A 62 5.20 -4.75 13.52
N ILE A 63 4.20 -5.06 12.68
CA ILE A 63 4.35 -5.26 11.23
C ILE A 63 3.19 -4.59 10.49
N ILE A 64 3.50 -4.01 9.32
CA ILE A 64 2.53 -3.49 8.35
C ILE A 64 2.67 -4.27 7.05
N VAL A 65 1.59 -4.92 6.62
CA VAL A 65 1.55 -5.64 5.34
C VAL A 65 0.83 -4.78 4.30
N VAL A 66 1.51 -4.49 3.19
CA VAL A 66 0.96 -3.76 2.04
C VAL A 66 0.56 -4.75 0.96
N GLY A 67 -0.74 -4.84 0.68
CA GLY A 67 -1.30 -5.71 -0.36
C GLY A 67 -1.95 -4.94 -1.51
N GLY A 68 -2.52 -5.71 -2.44
CA GLY A 68 -3.26 -5.17 -3.59
C GLY A 68 -2.37 -4.82 -4.79
N GLU A 69 -3.00 -4.27 -5.83
CA GLU A 69 -2.33 -4.05 -7.12
C GLU A 69 -1.22 -2.99 -7.06
N ALA A 70 -1.26 -2.06 -6.09
CA ALA A 70 -0.24 -1.02 -5.95
C ALA A 70 1.15 -1.58 -5.56
N VAL A 71 1.21 -2.82 -5.05
CA VAL A 71 2.47 -3.52 -4.74
C VAL A 71 3.32 -3.73 -6.00
N GLN A 72 2.71 -3.75 -7.20
CA GLN A 72 3.43 -3.90 -8.46
C GLN A 72 4.46 -2.78 -8.71
N PHE A 73 4.28 -1.60 -8.10
CA PHE A 73 5.21 -0.48 -8.23
C PHE A 73 6.48 -0.63 -7.38
N GLY A 74 6.52 -1.65 -6.50
CA GLY A 74 7.68 -1.98 -5.68
C GLY A 74 8.23 -0.77 -4.92
N ASP A 75 9.55 -0.67 -4.87
CA ASP A 75 10.25 0.36 -4.10
C ASP A 75 9.95 1.78 -4.58
N ALA A 76 9.57 1.98 -5.85
CA ALA A 76 9.19 3.29 -6.37
C ALA A 76 7.98 3.90 -5.63
N LEU A 77 7.11 3.06 -5.05
CA LEU A 77 6.04 3.48 -4.16
C LEU A 77 6.37 3.23 -2.69
N LEU A 78 6.93 2.06 -2.36
CA LEU A 78 7.11 1.63 -0.97
C LEU A 78 8.20 2.40 -0.23
N ASP A 79 9.26 2.85 -0.91
CA ASP A 79 10.31 3.66 -0.28
C ASP A 79 9.79 5.03 0.17
N PRO A 80 9.06 5.81 -0.66
CA PRO A 80 8.42 7.05 -0.21
C PRO A 80 7.44 6.84 0.95
N VAL A 81 6.69 5.73 0.97
CA VAL A 81 5.80 5.37 2.08
C VAL A 81 6.59 5.17 3.35
N ARG A 82 7.61 4.30 3.31
CA ARG A 82 8.45 3.96 4.47
C ARG A 82 9.14 5.19 5.01
N LYS A 83 9.82 5.94 4.14
CA LYS A 83 10.56 7.15 4.50
C LYS A 83 9.67 8.15 5.19
N THR A 84 8.52 8.48 4.59
CA THR A 84 7.62 9.48 5.15
C THR A 84 6.98 8.98 6.43
N MET A 85 6.60 7.71 6.52
CA MET A 85 6.09 7.15 7.78
C MET A 85 7.12 7.33 8.90
N GLU A 86 8.38 6.92 8.66
CA GLU A 86 9.46 6.99 9.65
C GLU A 86 9.78 8.42 10.12
N GLU A 87 9.49 9.44 9.31
CA GLU A 87 9.65 10.86 9.68
C GLU A 87 8.62 11.32 10.72
N PHE A 88 7.46 10.66 10.82
CA PHE A 88 6.33 11.11 11.66
C PHE A 88 5.96 10.16 12.81
N VAL A 89 6.58 8.97 12.91
CA VAL A 89 6.39 8.06 14.04
C VAL A 89 7.20 8.50 15.27
N PHE A 90 6.66 8.29 16.47
CA PHE A 90 7.29 8.76 17.71
C PHE A 90 8.21 7.73 18.38
N PHE A 91 7.86 6.45 18.34
CA PHE A 91 8.51 5.41 19.14
C PHE A 91 8.94 4.21 18.29
N THR A 92 7.97 3.52 17.70
CA THR A 92 8.19 2.27 16.98
C THR A 92 8.25 2.51 15.47
N LYS A 93 9.17 1.83 14.82
CA LYS A 93 9.28 1.76 13.36
C LYS A 93 8.90 0.34 12.92
N PRO A 94 7.61 0.08 12.66
CA PRO A 94 7.18 -1.25 12.25
C PRO A 94 7.83 -1.65 10.93
N GLU A 95 8.04 -2.94 10.77
CA GLU A 95 8.47 -3.49 9.50
C GLU A 95 7.34 -3.34 8.47
N LEU A 96 7.57 -2.57 7.42
CA LEU A 96 6.67 -2.47 6.27
C LEU A 96 7.08 -3.49 5.21
N VAL A 97 6.22 -4.48 4.98
CA VAL A 97 6.44 -5.58 4.05
C VAL A 97 5.37 -5.58 2.96
N ALA A 98 5.80 -5.76 1.71
CA ALA A 98 4.88 -6.08 0.64
C ALA A 98 4.35 -7.50 0.83
N ASP A 99 3.07 -7.71 0.53
CA ASP A 99 2.46 -9.02 0.52
C ASP A 99 3.30 -10.00 -0.33
N TRP A 100 3.88 -11.00 0.33
CA TRP A 100 4.88 -11.91 -0.22
C TRP A 100 4.28 -13.24 -0.69
N VAL A 101 2.96 -13.41 -0.57
CA VAL A 101 2.30 -14.69 -0.82
C VAL A 101 1.33 -14.58 -1.99
N PRO A 102 1.54 -15.38 -3.06
CA PRO A 102 0.53 -15.49 -4.12
C PRO A 102 -0.84 -15.85 -3.54
N SER A 103 -1.86 -15.13 -3.97
CA SER A 103 -3.25 -15.39 -3.60
C SER A 103 -3.55 -15.17 -2.10
N SER A 104 -2.83 -14.27 -1.42
CA SER A 104 -3.07 -13.89 -0.01
C SER A 104 -4.55 -13.62 0.29
N SER A 105 -5.24 -12.90 -0.59
CA SER A 105 -6.67 -12.59 -0.46
C SER A 105 -7.53 -13.85 -0.49
N ALA A 106 -7.25 -14.79 -1.39
CA ALA A 106 -7.96 -16.05 -1.48
C ALA A 106 -7.69 -16.93 -0.25
N ARG A 107 -6.45 -16.94 0.26
CA ARG A 107 -6.09 -17.64 1.49
C ARG A 107 -6.80 -17.04 2.71
N GLY A 108 -6.86 -15.72 2.80
CA GLY A 108 -7.61 -15.01 3.84
C GLY A 108 -9.10 -15.34 3.80
N ALA A 109 -9.71 -15.34 2.61
CA ALA A 109 -11.11 -15.73 2.43
C ALA A 109 -11.36 -17.21 2.83
N ALA A 110 -10.47 -18.12 2.44
CA ALA A 110 -10.54 -19.52 2.82
C ALA A 110 -10.36 -19.72 4.34
N ALA A 111 -9.43 -18.99 4.96
CA ALA A 111 -9.21 -19.01 6.40
C ALA A 111 -10.44 -18.51 7.16
N LEU A 112 -11.06 -17.41 6.71
CA LEU A 112 -12.29 -16.88 7.28
C LEU A 112 -13.46 -17.86 7.14
N ALA A 113 -13.60 -18.51 5.98
CA ALA A 113 -14.61 -19.55 5.78
C ALA A 113 -14.37 -20.76 6.70
N THR A 114 -13.11 -21.19 6.85
CA THR A 114 -12.72 -22.29 7.74
C THR A 114 -13.01 -21.95 9.20
N GLN A 115 -12.66 -20.73 9.64
CA GLN A 115 -12.94 -20.26 11.00
C GLN A 115 -14.44 -20.27 11.30
N ASN A 116 -15.29 -19.84 10.36
CA ASN A 116 -16.73 -19.88 10.53
C ASN A 116 -17.30 -21.33 10.57
N ILE A 117 -16.73 -22.25 9.80
CA ILE A 117 -17.20 -23.65 9.77
C ILE A 117 -16.87 -24.37 11.08
N PHE A 118 -15.69 -24.12 11.63
CA PHE A 118 -15.19 -24.85 12.80
C PHE A 118 -15.32 -24.10 14.13
N ASP A 119 -15.83 -22.86 14.10
CA ASP A 119 -16.14 -22.01 15.25
C ASP A 119 -15.02 -22.01 16.31
N PHE A 120 -13.81 -21.64 15.87
CA PHE A 120 -12.60 -21.71 16.71
C PHE A 120 -12.63 -20.78 17.94
N GLU A 121 -13.62 -19.89 18.04
CA GLU A 121 -13.83 -19.01 19.21
C GLU A 121 -14.84 -19.56 20.22
N ARG A 122 -15.45 -20.73 19.95
CA ARG A 122 -16.38 -21.36 20.89
C ARG A 122 -15.63 -21.86 22.12
N SER A 123 -15.62 -21.06 23.18
CA SER A 123 -15.18 -21.52 24.50
C SER A 123 -16.07 -22.69 24.94
N PRO A 124 -15.53 -23.76 25.55
CA PRO A 124 -16.34 -24.85 26.04
C PRO A 124 -17.31 -24.29 27.08
N SER A 125 -18.60 -24.28 26.75
CA SER A 125 -19.66 -24.03 27.70
C SER A 125 -19.60 -25.15 28.73
N GLY A 126 -19.17 -24.80 29.94
CA GLY A 126 -19.17 -25.70 31.11
C GLY A 126 -20.56 -26.19 31.47
#